data_AF-A0A3M9ZTS6-F1
#
_entry.id   AF-A0A3M9ZTS6-F1
#
_cell.length_a   1.000
_cell.length_b   1.000
_cell.length_c   1.000
_cell.angle_alpha   90.00
_cell.angle_beta   90.00
_cell.angle_gamma   90.00
#
_symmetry.space_group_name_H-M   'P 1'
#
loop_
_entity.id
_entity.type
_entity.pdbx_description
1 polymer ?
#
loop_
_entity_poly.entity_id
_entity_poly.type
_entity_poly.pdbx_seq_one_letter_code
_entity_poly.pdbx_strand_id
1 'polypeptide(L)' 'MDKHRPSEEMLQELDNALSRLNAMEIVSSDEQKNHVRIMRMLVEGQMHSIREFEHLKKALDLLTEQIFKVQDRINQA' A
#
# COMPACT_ATOMS: atom_id res chain seq x y z
N MET A 1 -10.09 -6.02 17.87
CA MET A 1 -10.18 -4.78 17.07
C MET A 1 -8.85 -4.50 16.34
N ASP A 2 -8.05 -5.52 16.03
CA ASP A 2 -6.74 -5.37 15.37
C ASP A 2 -6.85 -5.33 13.85
N LYS A 3 -7.59 -4.36 13.32
CA LYS A 3 -7.69 -4.16 11.86
C LYS A 3 -6.72 -3.11 11.32
N HIS A 4 -5.99 -2.42 12.19
CA HIS A 4 -4.97 -1.46 11.79
C HIS A 4 -3.59 -2.12 11.82
N ARG A 5 -3.21 -2.74 10.71
CA ARG A 5 -1.82 -3.16 10.50
C ARG A 5 -1.01 -1.97 9.95
N PRO A 6 0.21 -1.72 10.44
CA PRO A 6 1.13 -0.77 9.83
C PRO A 6 1.33 -1.09 8.33
N SER A 7 1.43 -0.04 7.52
CA SER A 7 1.74 -0.12 6.09
C SER A 7 3.06 -0.87 5.84
N GLU A 8 4.05 -0.66 6.68
CA GLU A 8 5.35 -1.35 6.63
C GLU A 8 5.21 -2.86 6.78
N GLU A 9 4.40 -3.34 7.73
CA GLU A 9 4.15 -4.78 7.91
C GLU A 9 3.45 -5.38 6.68
N MET A 10 2.46 -4.68 6.12
CA MET A 10 1.77 -5.12 4.90
C MET A 10 2.72 -5.14 3.68
N LEU A 11 3.57 -4.14 3.54
CA LEU A 11 4.57 -4.08 2.47
C LEU A 11 5.60 -5.22 2.62
N GLN A 12 6.00 -5.56 3.85
CA GLN A 12 6.91 -6.68 4.11
C GLN A 12 6.27 -8.04 3.79
N GLU A 13 4.99 -8.23 4.09
CA GLU A 13 4.25 -9.44 3.69
C GLU A 13 4.17 -9.56 2.16
N LEU A 14 3.91 -8.46 1.45
CA LEU A 14 3.86 -8.43 -0.01
C LEU A 14 5.23 -8.65 -0.64
N ASP A 15 6.31 -8.13 -0.05
CA ASP A 15 7.69 -8.39 -0.50
C ASP A 15 8.08 -9.87 -0.36
N ASN A 16 7.68 -10.49 0.75
CA ASN A 16 7.84 -11.93 0.95
C ASN A 16 7.03 -12.74 -0.07
N ALA A 17 5.81 -12.30 -0.38
CA ALA A 17 4.97 -12.92 -1.41
C ALA A 17 5.59 -12.78 -2.81
N LEU A 18 6.09 -11.60 -3.16
CA LEU A 18 6.78 -11.31 -4.41
C LEU A 18 8.02 -12.21 -4.58
N SER A 19 8.82 -12.35 -3.53
CA SER A 19 9.99 -13.24 -3.50
C SER A 19 9.61 -14.70 -3.77
N ARG A 20 8.53 -15.19 -3.16
CA ARG A 20 8.01 -16.55 -3.42
C ARG A 20 7.48 -16.71 -4.84
N LEU A 21 6.77 -15.71 -5.37
CA LEU A 21 6.27 -15.72 -6.74
C LEU A 21 7.42 -15.74 -7.76
N ASN A 22 8.51 -15.02 -7.51
CA ASN A 22 9.69 -15.06 -8.36
C ASN A 22 10.34 -16.45 -8.35
N ALA A 23 10.46 -17.09 -7.20
CA ALA A 23 10.92 -18.49 -7.11
C ALA A 23 9.98 -19.44 -7.86
N MET A 24 8.66 -19.25 -7.73
CA MET A 24 7.66 -20.04 -8.45
C MET A 24 7.78 -19.90 -9.97
N GLU A 25 8.02 -18.70 -10.51
CA GLU A 25 8.13 -18.51 -11.96
C GLU A 25 9.29 -19.32 -12.56
N ILE A 26 10.37 -19.50 -11.81
CA ILE A 26 11.55 -20.27 -12.22
C ILE A 26 11.22 -21.77 -12.30
N VAL A 27 10.43 -22.29 -11.36
CA VAL A 27 10.15 -23.74 -11.23
C VAL A 27 8.85 -24.20 -11.89
N SER A 28 7.95 -23.27 -12.22
CA SER A 28 6.65 -23.55 -12.84
C SER A 28 6.78 -24.02 -14.30
N SER A 29 5.83 -24.85 -14.75
CA SER A 29 5.67 -25.18 -16.17
C SER A 29 5.29 -23.93 -16.99
N ASP A 30 5.46 -23.98 -18.31
CA ASP A 30 5.17 -22.82 -19.16
C ASP A 30 3.71 -22.35 -19.09
N GLU A 31 2.77 -23.27 -18.90
CA GLU A 31 1.35 -22.95 -18.67
C GLU A 31 1.13 -22.22 -17.33
N GLN A 32 1.84 -22.65 -16.28
CA GLN A 32 1.75 -22.05 -14.95
C GLN A 32 2.46 -20.70 -14.84
N LYS A 33 3.53 -20.46 -15.62
CA LYS A 33 4.28 -19.19 -15.62
C LYS A 33 3.39 -17.98 -15.90
N ASN A 34 2.38 -18.13 -16.77
CA ASN A 34 1.46 -17.02 -17.05
C ASN A 34 0.64 -16.64 -15.81
N HIS A 35 0.15 -17.62 -15.06
CA HIS A 35 -0.55 -17.38 -13.79
C HIS A 35 0.36 -16.73 -12.74
N VAL A 36 1.62 -17.18 -12.65
CA VAL A 36 2.60 -16.58 -11.73
C VAL A 36 2.90 -15.12 -12.08
N ARG A 37 3.02 -14.79 -13.37
CA ARG A 37 3.20 -13.40 -13.83
C ARG A 37 2.02 -12.51 -13.47
N ILE A 38 0.79 -13.00 -13.64
CA ILE A 38 -0.41 -12.26 -13.26
C ILE A 38 -0.40 -12.01 -11.74
N MET A 39 -0.10 -13.02 -10.93
CA MET A 39 0.00 -12.87 -9.48
C MET A 39 1.07 -11.85 -9.09
N ARG A 40 2.23 -11.85 -9.74
CA ARG A 40 3.28 -10.86 -9.49
C ARG A 40 2.79 -9.44 -9.77
N MET A 41 2.17 -9.22 -10.92
CA MET A 41 1.64 -7.91 -11.30
C MET A 41 0.60 -7.41 -10.28
N LEU A 42 -0.24 -8.31 -9.75
CA LEU A 42 -1.20 -7.96 -8.70
C LEU A 42 -0.51 -7.57 -7.39
N VAL A 43 0.51 -8.31 -6.95
CA VAL A 43 1.29 -7.98 -5.74
C VAL A 43 2.00 -6.64 -5.89
N GLU A 44 2.65 -6.39 -7.02
CA GLU A 44 3.31 -5.11 -7.31
C GLU A 44 2.30 -3.94 -7.33
N GLY A 45 1.13 -4.15 -7.94
CA GLY A 45 0.03 -3.18 -7.94
C GLY A 45 -0.51 -2.89 -6.54
N GLN A 46 -0.61 -3.90 -5.67
CA GLN A 46 -0.99 -3.73 -4.26
C GLN A 46 0.07 -2.95 -3.48
N MET A 47 1.35 -3.26 -3.66
CA MET A 47 2.45 -2.52 -3.01
C MET A 47 2.43 -1.05 -3.41
N HIS A 48 2.24 -0.76 -4.70
CA HIS A 48 2.12 0.61 -5.19
C HIS A 48 0.91 1.31 -4.57
N SER A 49 -0.26 0.67 -4.58
CA SER A 49 -1.49 1.23 -4.02
C SER A 49 -1.36 1.58 -2.53
N ILE A 50 -0.68 0.73 -1.73
CA ILE A 50 -0.45 1.01 -0.31
C ILE A 50 0.38 2.29 -0.12
N ARG A 51 1.46 2.48 -0.89
CA ARG A 51 2.29 3.69 -0.81
C ARG A 51 1.50 4.94 -1.19
N GLU A 52 0.69 4.87 -2.24
CA GLU A 52 -0.17 5.99 -2.64
C GLU A 52 -1.23 6.31 -1.58
N PHE A 53 -1.77 5.30 -0.88
CA PHE A 53 -2.67 5.53 0.25
C PHE A 53 -1.98 6.21 1.44
N GLU A 54 -0.71 5.93 1.71
CA GLU A 54 0.05 6.68 2.72
C GLU A 54 0.24 8.14 2.34
N HIS A 55 0.55 8.42 1.08
CA HIS A 55 0.64 9.79 0.57
C HIS A 55 -0.71 10.52 0.69
N LEU A 56 -1.81 9.85 0.32
CA LEU A 56 -3.15 10.40 0.47
C LEU A 56 -3.48 10.68 1.95
N LYS A 57 -3.18 9.76 2.86
CA LYS A 57 -3.38 9.95 4.30
C LYS A 57 -2.64 11.20 4.79
N LYS A 58 -1.37 11.37 4.43
CA LYS A 58 -0.58 12.55 4.81
C LYS A 58 -1.16 13.85 4.23
N ALA A 59 -1.65 13.81 2.99
CA ALA A 59 -2.31 14.97 2.39
C ALA A 59 -3.59 15.36 3.14
N LEU A 60 -4.37 14.37 3.57
CA LEU A 60 -5.55 14.60 4.40
C LEU A 60 -5.18 15.18 5.77
N ASP A 61 -4.15 14.63 6.43
CA ASP A 61 -3.67 15.15 7.72
C ASP A 61 -3.29 16.64 7.61
N LEU A 62 -2.57 17.02 6.55
CA LEU A 62 -2.20 18.41 6.28
C LEU A 62 -3.42 19.30 5.99
N LEU A 63 -4.37 18.82 5.18
CA LEU A 63 -5.60 19.55 4.89
C LEU A 63 -6.40 19.80 6.17
N THR A 64 -6.54 18.78 7.01
CA THR A 64 -7.22 18.84 8.29
C THR A 64 -6.54 19.84 9.24
N GLU A 65 -5.20 19.86 9.29
CA GLU A 65 -4.45 20.86 10.06
C GLU A 65 -4.78 22.30 9.61
N GLN A 66 -4.90 22.54 8.30
CA GLN A 66 -5.27 23.87 7.78
C GLN A 66 -6.71 24.24 8.12
N ILE A 67 -7.64 23.29 8.07
CA ILE A 67 -9.04 23.51 8.47
C ILE A 67 -9.10 23.96 9.95
N PHE A 68 -8.38 23.28 10.84
CA PHE A 68 -8.33 23.67 12.25
C PHE A 68 -7.73 25.06 12.45
N LYS A 69 -6.63 25.39 11.75
CA LYS A 69 -6.04 26.75 11.81
C LYS A 69 -7.00 27.84 11.38
N VAL A 70 -7.83 27.60 10.36
CA VAL A 70 -8.85 28.56 9.92
C VAL A 70 -9.96 28.68 10.97
N GLN A 71 -10.43 27.57 11.52
CA GLN A 71 -11.46 27.57 12.56
C GLN A 71 -11.01 28.34 13.81
N ASP A 72 -9.77 28.12 14.25
CA ASP A 72 -9.20 28.79 15.43
C ASP A 72 -9.12 30.31 15.22
N ARG A 73 -8.74 30.75 14.02
CA ARG A 73 -8.71 32.18 13.67
C ARG A 73 -10.11 32.81 13.69
N ILE A 74 -11.13 32.11 13.22
CA ILE A 74 -12.53 32.58 13.26
C ILE A 74 -13.01 32.68 14.71
N ASN A 75 -12.70 31.69 15.55
CA ASN A 75 -13.14 31.67 16.96
C ASN A 75 -12.43 32.72 17.84
N GLN A 76 -11.27 33.23 17.41
CA GLN A 76 -10.49 34.26 18.11
C GLN A 76 -10.80 35.70 17.64
N ALA A 77 -11.60 35.87 16.58
CA ALA A 77 -12.05 37.15 16.03
C ALA A 77 -13.42 37.55 16.60
#